data_AF-A0A486XUQ9-F1
#
_entry.id   AF-A0A486XUQ9-F1
#
_cell.length_a   1.000
_cell.length_b   1.000
_cell.length_c   1.000
_cell.angle_alpha   90.00
_cell.angle_beta   90.00
_cell.angle_gamma   90.00
#
_symmetry.space_group_name_H-M   'P 1'
#
loop_
_entity.id
_entity.type
_entity.pdbx_description
1 polymer ?
#
loop_
_entity_poly.entity_id
_entity_poly.type
_entity_poly.pdbx_seq_one_letter_code
_entity_poly.pdbx_strand_id
1 'polypeptide(L)'
;MHKALPLIIALTATPAIANSYSNSEKRTLQAAVSSVLHSAEITRYHQQCKEPVEENSDPIATGDKDYARLLDLLQQKVHSQNIEQLLAADPRITQSIGSKIVKPENCQDAKGLQALLDSYEVALFSLDLAFALERPIGQKAYTAKSRSNAEQNDIQQLIARSHAIALVNVVDKQQLNAVQQANYLHPDYAGRYVFKVQHGWHGNVSQFLGMHIYVADKDIDKTTKQWLIFLDKNGHFIKAIPAYKAGDHLKKLQQAEWRYDVHGNLHRN
;
A
#
# COMPACT_ATOMS: atom_id res chain seq x y z
N MET A 1 13.84 16.08 -51.85
CA MET A 1 12.56 16.81 -51.57
C MET A 1 11.51 15.77 -51.24
N HIS A 2 11.30 15.47 -49.96
CA HIS A 2 10.21 16.00 -49.13
C HIS A 2 8.80 15.77 -49.73
N LYS A 3 8.06 14.83 -49.13
CA LYS A 3 6.70 15.03 -48.63
C LYS A 3 6.35 13.88 -47.65
N ALA A 4 6.62 14.15 -46.38
CA ALA A 4 6.06 13.39 -45.27
C ALA A 4 4.60 13.82 -45.08
N LEU A 5 3.69 12.84 -45.03
CA LEU A 5 2.30 13.06 -44.63
C LEU A 5 2.23 13.09 -43.10
N PRO A 6 1.58 14.09 -42.47
CA PRO A 6 1.45 14.12 -41.03
C PRO A 6 0.32 13.18 -40.60
N LEU A 7 0.66 12.12 -39.88
CA LEU A 7 -0.29 11.31 -39.14
C LEU A 7 -0.80 12.16 -37.97
N ILE A 8 -2.04 12.65 -38.09
CA ILE A 8 -2.78 13.28 -36.99
C ILE A 8 -3.04 12.19 -35.96
N ILE A 9 -2.18 12.10 -34.95
CA ILE A 9 -2.44 11.33 -33.73
C ILE A 9 -3.49 12.11 -32.97
N ALA A 10 -4.74 11.67 -33.10
CA ALA A 10 -5.82 12.05 -32.21
C ALA A 10 -5.44 11.64 -30.78
N LEU A 11 -5.01 12.61 -29.99
CA LEU A 11 -4.98 12.53 -28.53
C LEU A 11 -6.41 12.29 -28.06
N THR A 12 -6.77 11.03 -27.86
CA THR A 12 -7.96 10.66 -27.12
C THR A 12 -7.75 11.13 -25.68
N ALA A 13 -8.41 12.23 -25.35
CA ALA A 13 -8.61 12.69 -23.99
C ALA A 13 -9.33 11.57 -23.23
N THR A 14 -8.56 10.72 -22.55
CA THR A 14 -9.10 9.82 -21.55
C THR A 14 -9.57 10.67 -20.37
N PRO A 15 -10.80 10.48 -19.86
CA PRO A 15 -11.27 11.20 -18.70
C PRO A 15 -10.33 10.93 -17.53
N ALA A 16 -9.80 12.01 -16.95
CA ALA A 16 -8.70 12.08 -16.00
C ALA A 16 -8.96 11.45 -14.62
N ILE A 17 -9.97 10.56 -14.49
CA ILE A 17 -10.33 9.90 -13.23
C ILE A 17 -9.57 8.57 -13.07
N ALA A 18 -9.32 7.86 -14.19
CA ALA A 18 -8.60 6.58 -14.21
C ALA A 18 -7.08 6.69 -13.93
N ASN A 19 -6.50 7.90 -13.92
CA ASN A 19 -5.08 8.15 -13.62
C ASN A 19 -4.84 8.59 -12.17
N SER A 20 -5.82 8.41 -11.29
CA SER A 20 -5.77 8.97 -9.95
C SER A 20 -5.30 8.03 -8.84
N TYR A 21 -5.48 6.73 -9.04
CA TYR A 21 -5.08 5.68 -8.11
C TYR A 21 -3.84 4.98 -8.63
N SER A 22 -2.93 4.62 -7.72
CA SER A 22 -1.80 3.74 -8.00
C SER A 22 -2.29 2.36 -8.46
N ASN A 23 -1.40 1.56 -9.05
CA ASN A 23 -1.76 0.21 -9.51
C ASN A 23 -2.15 -0.73 -8.35
N SER A 24 -1.65 -0.50 -7.14
CA SER A 24 -2.11 -1.22 -5.93
C SER A 24 -3.52 -0.79 -5.54
N GLU A 25 -3.79 0.51 -5.50
CA GLU A 25 -5.13 1.04 -5.15
C GLU A 25 -6.19 0.65 -6.18
N LYS A 26 -5.84 0.61 -7.48
CA LYS A 26 -6.73 0.09 -8.52
C LYS A 26 -7.11 -1.37 -8.27
N ARG A 27 -6.17 -2.19 -7.79
CA ARG A 27 -6.43 -3.59 -7.43
C ARG A 27 -7.33 -3.69 -6.19
N THR A 28 -7.12 -2.82 -5.19
CA THR A 28 -8.03 -2.70 -4.04
C THR A 28 -9.45 -2.33 -4.49
N LEU A 29 -9.61 -1.33 -5.37
CA LEU A 29 -10.91 -0.93 -5.92
C LEU A 29 -11.55 -2.06 -6.73
N GLN A 30 -10.79 -2.77 -7.55
CA GLN A 30 -11.29 -3.92 -8.29
C GLN A 30 -11.80 -5.02 -7.36
N ALA A 31 -11.05 -5.35 -6.29
CA ALA A 31 -11.47 -6.35 -5.31
C ALA A 31 -12.74 -5.90 -4.55
N ALA A 32 -12.81 -4.63 -4.15
CA ALA A 32 -13.97 -4.05 -3.48
C ALA A 32 -15.22 -4.09 -4.37
N VAL A 33 -15.12 -3.59 -5.61
CA VAL A 33 -16.21 -3.60 -6.59
C VAL A 33 -16.62 -5.03 -6.93
N SER A 34 -15.67 -5.95 -7.09
CA SER A 34 -15.97 -7.37 -7.32
C SER A 34 -16.77 -7.96 -6.17
N SER A 35 -16.35 -7.75 -4.93
CA SER A 35 -17.03 -8.32 -3.75
C SER A 35 -18.46 -7.80 -3.63
N VAL A 36 -18.66 -6.50 -3.83
CA VAL A 36 -19.98 -5.87 -3.82
C VAL A 36 -20.90 -6.40 -4.92
N LEU A 37 -20.39 -6.56 -6.14
CA LEU A 37 -21.22 -7.02 -7.26
C LEU A 37 -21.61 -8.50 -7.10
N HIS A 38 -20.73 -9.34 -6.57
CA HIS A 38 -21.06 -10.74 -6.24
C HIS A 38 -22.10 -10.81 -5.11
N SER A 39 -21.91 -10.05 -4.03
CA SER A 39 -22.87 -9.95 -2.92
C SER A 39 -24.27 -9.51 -3.38
N ALA A 40 -24.33 -8.51 -4.27
CA ALA A 40 -25.58 -8.05 -4.87
C ALA A 40 -26.26 -9.14 -5.71
N GLU A 41 -25.50 -9.92 -6.48
CA GLU A 41 -26.03 -11.01 -7.29
C GLU A 41 -26.52 -12.20 -6.44
N ILE A 42 -25.81 -12.54 -5.36
CA ILE A 42 -26.26 -13.55 -4.37
C ILE A 42 -27.58 -13.12 -3.75
N THR A 43 -27.70 -11.84 -3.38
CA THR A 43 -28.92 -11.28 -2.81
C THR A 43 -30.07 -11.32 -3.82
N ARG A 44 -29.81 -10.94 -5.08
CA ARG A 44 -30.79 -11.03 -6.17
C ARG A 44 -31.28 -12.47 -6.39
N TYR A 45 -30.36 -13.42 -6.48
CA TYR A 45 -30.69 -14.84 -6.66
C TYR A 45 -31.54 -15.37 -5.50
N HIS A 46 -31.15 -15.08 -4.26
CA HIS A 46 -31.91 -15.48 -3.09
C HIS A 46 -33.32 -14.85 -3.07
N GLN A 47 -33.48 -13.60 -3.48
CA GLN A 47 -34.79 -12.96 -3.59
C GLN A 47 -35.67 -13.61 -4.66
N GLN A 48 -35.09 -13.97 -5.81
CA GLN A 48 -35.80 -14.66 -6.89
C GLN A 48 -36.26 -16.06 -6.47
N CYS A 49 -35.50 -16.73 -5.61
CA CYS A 49 -35.73 -18.12 -5.21
C CYS A 49 -36.38 -18.29 -3.83
N LYS A 50 -36.85 -17.20 -3.20
CA LYS A 50 -37.68 -17.30 -1.99
C LYS A 50 -39.00 -17.99 -2.32
N GLU A 51 -39.19 -19.20 -1.80
CA GLU A 51 -40.51 -19.80 -1.65
C GLU A 51 -41.35 -18.98 -0.65
N PRO A 52 -42.68 -18.85 -0.85
CA PRO A 52 -43.54 -18.23 0.15
C PRO A 52 -43.50 -19.08 1.43
N VAL A 53 -43.07 -18.46 2.51
CA VAL A 53 -42.90 -19.07 3.83
C VAL A 53 -44.28 -19.43 4.41
N GLU A 54 -44.52 -20.71 4.72
CA GLU A 54 -45.66 -21.13 5.55
C GLU A 54 -45.57 -20.48 6.94
N GLU A 55 -46.73 -20.03 7.45
CA GLU A 55 -46.95 -19.08 8.56
C GLU A 55 -46.35 -19.41 9.94
N ASN A 56 -45.54 -20.44 10.11
CA ASN A 56 -45.02 -20.90 11.41
C ASN A 56 -43.53 -21.27 11.43
N SER A 57 -42.72 -20.72 10.54
CA SER A 57 -41.26 -20.89 10.63
C SER A 57 -40.59 -19.57 11.02
N ASP A 58 -39.67 -19.65 12.00
CA ASP A 58 -38.81 -18.55 12.43
C ASP A 58 -38.25 -17.80 11.21
N PRO A 59 -38.14 -16.46 11.26
CA PRO A 59 -37.79 -15.67 10.10
C PRO A 59 -36.40 -16.12 9.61
N ILE A 60 -36.36 -16.77 8.45
CA ILE A 60 -35.11 -17.06 7.74
C ILE A 60 -34.55 -15.72 7.24
N ALA A 61 -33.87 -15.02 8.14
CA ALA A 61 -32.75 -14.16 7.83
C ALA A 61 -31.60 -15.10 7.41
N THR A 62 -30.91 -14.92 6.30
CA THR A 62 -30.67 -13.75 5.43
C THR A 62 -29.97 -14.33 4.19
N GLY A 63 -30.06 -13.75 2.99
CA GLY A 63 -29.10 -12.73 2.53
C GLY A 63 -27.64 -13.22 2.48
N ASP A 64 -26.79 -12.59 1.68
CA ASP A 64 -25.34 -12.80 1.73
C ASP A 64 -24.84 -12.83 3.19
N LYS A 65 -24.33 -14.00 3.64
CA LYS A 65 -23.92 -14.25 5.03
C LYS A 65 -22.65 -13.48 5.42
N ASP A 66 -21.82 -13.15 4.44
CA ASP A 66 -20.60 -12.39 4.63
C ASP A 66 -20.82 -10.89 4.44
N TYR A 67 -22.05 -10.43 4.25
CA TYR A 67 -22.35 -9.01 3.98
C TYR A 67 -21.82 -8.07 5.07
N ALA A 68 -21.94 -8.46 6.35
CA ALA A 68 -21.38 -7.67 7.45
C ALA A 68 -19.84 -7.58 7.35
N ARG A 69 -19.17 -8.71 7.06
CA ARG A 69 -17.73 -8.77 6.84
C ARG A 69 -17.32 -7.92 5.63
N LEU A 70 -18.11 -7.95 4.55
CA LEU A 70 -17.90 -7.11 3.37
C LEU A 70 -17.94 -5.63 3.76
N LEU A 71 -18.96 -5.18 4.48
CA LEU A 71 -19.06 -3.77 4.89
C LEU A 71 -17.88 -3.34 5.77
N ASP A 72 -17.43 -4.20 6.69
CA ASP A 72 -16.25 -3.92 7.50
C ASP A 72 -14.98 -3.80 6.65
N LEU A 73 -14.78 -4.73 5.71
CA LEU A 73 -13.66 -4.67 4.76
C LEU A 73 -13.75 -3.42 3.88
N LEU A 74 -14.93 -3.01 3.42
CA LEU A 74 -15.09 -1.77 2.66
C LEU A 74 -14.73 -0.55 3.52
N GLN A 75 -15.17 -0.51 4.77
CA GLN A 75 -14.79 0.57 5.68
C GLN A 75 -13.27 0.63 5.91
N GLN A 76 -12.62 -0.52 6.09
CA GLN A 76 -11.18 -0.59 6.35
C GLN A 76 -10.33 -0.31 5.12
N LYS A 77 -10.75 -0.81 3.94
CA LYS A 77 -9.92 -0.80 2.73
C LYS A 77 -10.22 0.38 1.82
N VAL A 78 -11.47 0.84 1.75
CA VAL A 78 -11.88 1.95 0.87
C VAL A 78 -12.47 3.15 1.61
N HIS A 79 -12.47 3.12 2.95
CA HIS A 79 -12.93 4.18 3.86
C HIS A 79 -14.41 4.54 3.74
N SER A 80 -15.24 3.62 3.22
CA SER A 80 -16.67 3.86 3.07
C SER A 80 -17.42 2.54 3.00
N GLN A 81 -18.58 2.48 3.67
CA GLN A 81 -19.57 1.42 3.50
C GLN A 81 -20.61 1.77 2.42
N ASN A 82 -20.53 2.96 1.81
CA ASN A 82 -21.46 3.38 0.78
C ASN A 82 -21.16 2.69 -0.56
N ILE A 83 -21.93 1.64 -0.85
CA ILE A 83 -21.83 0.83 -2.06
C ILE A 83 -22.03 1.67 -3.34
N GLU A 84 -23.01 2.57 -3.35
CA GLU A 84 -23.29 3.40 -4.54
C GLU A 84 -22.11 4.31 -4.86
N GLN A 85 -21.50 4.90 -3.83
CA GLN A 85 -20.31 5.73 -3.96
C GLN A 85 -19.13 4.91 -4.52
N LEU A 86 -18.96 3.66 -4.09
CA LEU A 86 -17.91 2.77 -4.61
C LEU A 86 -18.13 2.43 -6.09
N LEU A 87 -19.35 2.04 -6.46
CA LEU A 87 -19.68 1.65 -7.84
C LEU A 87 -19.58 2.85 -8.80
N ALA A 88 -19.83 4.07 -8.31
CA ALA A 88 -19.67 5.31 -9.05
C ALA A 88 -18.23 5.82 -9.13
N ALA A 89 -17.31 5.32 -8.27
CA ALA A 89 -15.94 5.83 -8.20
C ALA A 89 -15.13 5.56 -9.48
N ASP A 90 -15.32 4.40 -10.11
CA ASP A 90 -14.78 4.07 -11.44
C ASP A 90 -15.79 3.23 -12.25
N PRO A 91 -16.63 3.88 -13.08
CA PRO A 91 -17.65 3.19 -13.87
C PRO A 91 -17.08 2.15 -14.84
N ARG A 92 -15.82 2.29 -15.29
CA ARG A 92 -15.21 1.33 -16.21
C ARG A 92 -14.86 0.04 -15.50
N ILE A 93 -14.32 0.13 -14.28
CA ILE A 93 -14.06 -1.03 -13.43
C ILE A 93 -15.38 -1.73 -13.11
N THR A 94 -16.39 -0.98 -12.65
CA THR A 94 -17.72 -1.51 -12.36
C THR A 94 -18.34 -2.23 -13.56
N GLN A 95 -18.31 -1.62 -14.75
CA GLN A 95 -18.83 -2.24 -15.96
C GLN A 95 -18.03 -3.50 -16.37
N SER A 96 -16.69 -3.43 -16.33
CA SER A 96 -15.83 -4.53 -16.74
C SER A 96 -15.91 -5.74 -15.81
N ILE A 97 -16.16 -5.52 -14.52
CA ILE A 97 -16.32 -6.60 -13.55
C ILE A 97 -17.74 -7.14 -13.63
N GLY A 98 -18.75 -6.25 -13.67
CA GLY A 98 -20.16 -6.61 -13.73
C GLY A 98 -20.53 -7.49 -14.92
N SER A 99 -19.85 -7.35 -16.06
CA SER A 99 -20.06 -8.22 -17.23
C SER A 99 -19.48 -9.63 -17.08
N LYS A 100 -18.63 -9.88 -16.07
CA LYS A 100 -17.97 -11.17 -15.80
C LYS A 100 -18.58 -11.92 -14.62
N ILE A 101 -19.48 -11.30 -13.86
CA ILE A 101 -20.18 -11.94 -12.75
C ILE A 101 -21.06 -13.06 -13.31
N VAL A 102 -20.92 -14.26 -12.75
CA VAL A 102 -21.82 -15.39 -13.04
C VAL A 102 -23.20 -15.04 -12.51
N LYS A 103 -24.22 -15.15 -13.36
CA LYS A 103 -25.61 -14.85 -12.99
C LYS A 103 -26.44 -16.13 -13.11
N PRO A 104 -26.74 -16.81 -12.00
CA PRO A 104 -27.54 -18.02 -12.07
C PRO A 104 -28.95 -17.67 -12.56
N GLU A 105 -29.46 -18.42 -13.54
CA GLU A 105 -30.66 -18.04 -14.29
C GLU A 105 -31.95 -18.35 -13.52
N ASN A 106 -31.95 -19.44 -12.76
CA ASN A 106 -33.13 -19.95 -12.06
C ASN A 106 -32.75 -20.75 -10.80
N CYS A 107 -33.76 -21.11 -10.02
CA CYS A 107 -33.58 -21.74 -8.71
C CYS A 107 -33.08 -23.19 -8.75
N GLN A 108 -32.97 -23.79 -9.94
CA GLN A 108 -32.40 -25.12 -10.15
C GLN A 108 -30.93 -25.06 -10.58
N ASP A 109 -30.40 -23.86 -10.86
CA ASP A 109 -29.01 -23.65 -11.28
C ASP A 109 -28.02 -23.71 -10.09
N ALA A 110 -27.92 -24.87 -9.48
CA ALA A 110 -27.03 -25.12 -8.35
C ALA A 110 -25.54 -24.92 -8.73
N LYS A 111 -25.17 -25.22 -9.98
CA LYS A 111 -23.80 -25.06 -10.47
C LYS A 111 -23.43 -23.60 -10.65
N GLY A 112 -24.32 -22.79 -11.24
CA GLY A 112 -24.14 -21.34 -11.35
C GLY A 112 -24.08 -20.68 -9.98
N LEU A 113 -24.95 -21.10 -9.05
CA LEU A 113 -24.92 -20.60 -7.67
C LEU A 113 -23.61 -20.93 -6.96
N GLN A 114 -23.13 -22.17 -7.05
CA GLN A 114 -21.85 -22.54 -6.43
C GLN A 114 -20.69 -21.73 -7.02
N ALA A 115 -20.63 -21.58 -8.35
CA ALA A 115 -19.60 -20.78 -9.00
C ALA A 115 -19.65 -19.31 -8.58
N LEU A 116 -20.84 -18.75 -8.37
CA LEU A 116 -21.02 -17.39 -7.85
C LEU A 116 -20.49 -17.26 -6.41
N LEU A 117 -20.81 -18.23 -5.54
CA LEU A 117 -20.34 -18.26 -4.15
C LEU A 117 -18.81 -18.41 -4.06
N ASP A 118 -18.23 -19.33 -4.83
CA ASP A 118 -16.77 -19.53 -4.87
C ASP A 118 -16.05 -18.26 -5.34
N SER A 119 -16.59 -17.61 -6.37
CA SER A 119 -16.03 -16.36 -6.89
C SER A 119 -16.16 -15.20 -5.89
N TYR A 120 -17.24 -15.19 -5.11
CA TYR A 120 -17.44 -14.22 -4.04
C TYR A 120 -16.43 -14.40 -2.91
N GLU A 121 -16.19 -15.63 -2.46
CA GLU A 121 -15.19 -15.93 -1.43
C GLU A 121 -13.78 -15.47 -1.87
N VAL A 122 -13.41 -15.76 -3.12
CA VAL A 122 -12.13 -15.30 -3.69
C VAL A 122 -12.05 -13.77 -3.75
N ALA A 123 -13.15 -13.09 -4.09
CA ALA A 123 -13.20 -11.64 -4.13
C ALA A 123 -13.03 -11.02 -2.73
N LEU A 124 -13.73 -11.57 -1.72
CA LEU A 124 -13.60 -11.15 -0.33
C LEU A 124 -12.19 -11.37 0.21
N PHE A 125 -11.62 -12.55 -0.05
CA PHE A 125 -10.25 -12.85 0.35
C PHE A 125 -9.23 -11.90 -0.29
N SER A 126 -9.43 -11.58 -1.58
CA SER A 126 -8.60 -10.61 -2.29
C SER A 126 -8.70 -9.21 -1.69
N LEU A 127 -9.90 -8.79 -1.26
CA LEU A 127 -10.12 -7.51 -0.58
C LEU A 127 -9.46 -7.48 0.81
N ASP A 128 -9.52 -8.59 1.55
CA ASP A 128 -8.91 -8.75 2.87
C ASP A 128 -7.38 -8.56 2.81
N LEU A 129 -6.74 -9.16 1.80
CA LEU A 129 -5.30 -9.02 1.55
C LEU A 129 -4.90 -7.67 0.92
N ALA A 130 -5.86 -6.89 0.41
CA ALA A 130 -5.55 -5.65 -0.25
C ALA A 130 -5.00 -4.60 0.74
N PHE A 131 -4.11 -3.74 0.25
CA PHE A 131 -3.75 -2.54 0.99
C PHE A 131 -4.93 -1.56 0.96
N ALA A 132 -5.16 -0.88 2.09
CA ALA A 132 -6.15 0.18 2.14
C ALA A 132 -5.77 1.30 1.15
N LEU A 133 -6.79 1.95 0.60
CA LEU A 133 -6.59 3.16 -0.18
C LEU A 133 -5.91 4.22 0.68
N GLU A 134 -5.01 4.99 0.09
CA GLU A 134 -4.39 6.09 0.83
C GLU A 134 -5.40 7.20 1.15
N ARG A 135 -6.52 7.24 0.42
CA ARG A 135 -7.57 8.26 0.53
C ARG A 135 -8.97 7.66 0.35
N PRO A 136 -10.02 8.29 0.91
CA PRO A 136 -11.39 7.85 0.70
C PRO A 136 -11.86 7.93 -0.76
N ILE A 137 -12.72 6.99 -1.14
CA ILE A 137 -13.36 6.97 -2.46
C ILE A 137 -14.19 8.24 -2.73
N GLY A 138 -14.19 8.73 -3.97
CA GLY A 138 -14.96 9.92 -4.38
C GLY A 138 -14.28 11.27 -4.10
N GLN A 139 -13.15 11.31 -3.39
CA GLN A 139 -12.30 12.50 -3.41
C GLN A 139 -11.60 12.61 -4.75
N LYS A 140 -11.84 13.71 -5.49
CA LYS A 140 -11.17 13.96 -6.77
C LYS A 140 -9.66 13.88 -6.57
N ALA A 141 -8.99 13.30 -7.57
CA ALA A 141 -7.55 13.38 -7.71
C ALA A 141 -7.09 14.81 -7.50
N TYR A 142 -6.44 15.05 -6.37
CA TYR A 142 -5.61 16.22 -6.19
C TYR A 142 -4.73 16.33 -7.44
N THR A 143 -4.82 17.47 -8.16
CA THR A 143 -3.91 17.83 -9.27
C THR A 143 -2.47 17.46 -8.91
N ALA A 144 -1.60 17.17 -9.90
CA ALA A 144 -0.20 16.82 -9.65
C ALA A 144 0.50 17.77 -8.66
N LYS A 145 0.10 19.06 -8.65
CA LYS A 145 0.54 20.08 -7.70
C LYS A 145 0.10 19.79 -6.26
N SER A 146 -1.15 19.41 -6.04
CA SER A 146 -1.64 19.01 -4.71
C SER A 146 -1.21 17.61 -4.26
N ARG A 147 -0.90 16.68 -5.17
CA ARG A 147 -0.19 15.43 -4.81
C ARG A 147 1.22 15.72 -4.35
N SER A 148 1.95 16.56 -5.08
CA SER A 148 3.28 17.02 -4.65
C SER A 148 3.19 17.72 -3.30
N ASN A 149 2.16 18.54 -3.04
CA ASN A 149 1.99 19.17 -1.73
C ASN A 149 1.65 18.16 -0.62
N ALA A 150 0.80 17.17 -0.88
CA ALA A 150 0.47 16.13 0.09
C ALA A 150 1.69 15.24 0.40
N GLU A 151 2.40 14.78 -0.62
CA GLU A 151 3.64 14.01 -0.48
C GLU A 151 4.73 14.84 0.20
N GLN A 152 4.84 16.13 -0.13
CA GLN A 152 5.74 17.04 0.58
C GLN A 152 5.32 17.23 2.05
N ASN A 153 4.03 17.29 2.34
CA ASN A 153 3.52 17.36 3.71
C ASN A 153 3.80 16.06 4.47
N ASP A 154 3.63 14.89 3.84
CA ASP A 154 3.92 13.59 4.45
C ASP A 154 5.42 13.44 4.74
N ILE A 155 6.28 13.87 3.81
CA ILE A 155 7.73 13.95 4.01
C ILE A 155 8.04 14.89 5.18
N GLN A 156 7.44 16.08 5.22
CA GLN A 156 7.64 17.04 6.31
C GLN A 156 7.17 16.51 7.66
N GLN A 157 6.01 15.85 7.72
CA GLN A 157 5.50 15.25 8.95
C GLN A 157 6.37 14.08 9.41
N LEU A 158 6.84 13.24 8.49
CA LEU A 158 7.76 12.15 8.82
C LEU A 158 9.08 12.70 9.38
N ILE A 159 9.66 13.71 8.74
CA ILE A 159 10.87 14.38 9.24
C ILE A 159 10.60 14.98 10.62
N ALA A 160 9.53 15.76 10.77
CA ALA A 160 9.20 16.47 12.01
C ALA A 160 8.94 15.55 13.21
N ARG A 161 8.33 14.37 12.99
CA ARG A 161 8.10 13.39 14.07
C ARG A 161 9.28 12.47 14.34
N SER A 162 10.32 12.51 13.50
CA SER A 162 11.52 11.70 13.69
C SER A 162 12.47 12.40 14.64
N HIS A 163 12.92 11.69 15.67
CA HIS A 163 13.93 12.21 16.57
C HIS A 163 15.32 12.16 15.93
N ALA A 164 15.63 11.09 15.23
CA ALA A 164 16.90 10.90 14.55
C ALA A 164 16.67 10.35 13.14
N ILE A 165 17.44 10.87 12.19
CA ILE A 165 17.38 10.44 10.79
C ILE A 165 18.81 10.18 10.33
N ALA A 166 19.05 9.03 9.69
CA ALA A 166 20.38 8.65 9.24
C ALA A 166 20.36 8.06 7.84
N LEU A 167 21.35 8.42 7.03
CA LEU A 167 21.69 7.71 5.80
C LEU A 167 22.75 6.68 6.13
N VAL A 168 22.45 5.41 5.88
CA VAL A 168 23.31 4.27 6.26
C VAL A 168 23.64 3.39 5.08
N ASN A 169 24.86 2.84 5.09
CA ASN A 169 25.29 1.80 4.18
C ASN A 169 25.26 0.44 4.89
N VAL A 170 24.82 -0.60 4.18
CA VAL A 170 24.89 -1.99 4.64
C VAL A 170 26.27 -2.53 4.33
N VAL A 171 27.03 -2.86 5.38
CA VAL A 171 28.41 -3.36 5.26
C VAL A 171 28.61 -4.63 6.07
N ASP A 172 29.51 -5.50 5.62
CA ASP A 172 29.89 -6.71 6.36
C ASP A 172 30.76 -6.32 7.57
N LYS A 173 30.45 -6.86 8.76
CA LYS A 173 31.23 -6.66 9.99
C LYS A 173 32.71 -7.02 9.79
N GLN A 174 33.01 -8.03 8.97
CA GLN A 174 34.37 -8.49 8.73
C GLN A 174 35.25 -7.44 8.03
N GLN A 175 34.65 -6.46 7.36
CA GLN A 175 35.38 -5.36 6.71
C GLN A 175 35.72 -4.22 7.70
N LEU A 176 35.31 -4.33 8.96
CA LEU A 176 35.40 -3.27 9.96
C LEU A 176 36.25 -3.73 11.14
N ASN A 177 37.10 -2.85 11.65
CA ASN A 177 37.84 -3.15 12.88
C ASN A 177 36.93 -3.05 14.12
N ALA A 178 37.39 -3.56 15.27
CA ALA A 178 36.58 -3.62 16.50
C ALA A 178 36.08 -2.25 16.98
N VAL A 179 36.89 -1.19 16.83
CA VAL A 179 36.52 0.19 17.20
C VAL A 179 35.43 0.72 16.28
N GLN A 180 35.57 0.46 14.98
CA GLN A 180 34.59 0.83 13.98
C GLN A 180 33.27 0.08 14.20
N GLN A 181 33.32 -1.22 14.48
CA GLN A 181 32.13 -2.01 14.82
C GLN A 181 31.41 -1.45 16.05
N ALA A 182 32.12 -0.98 17.08
CA ALA A 182 31.51 -0.38 18.27
C ALA A 182 30.77 0.94 17.98
N ASN A 183 31.18 1.66 16.93
CA ASN A 183 30.63 2.96 16.55
C ASN A 183 29.56 2.89 15.45
N TYR A 184 29.22 1.69 14.97
CA TYR A 184 28.18 1.49 13.98
C TYR A 184 26.91 0.91 14.59
N LEU A 185 25.82 1.15 13.89
CA LEU A 185 24.52 0.82 14.39
C LEU A 185 24.20 -0.62 14.00
N HIS A 186 24.02 -1.45 15.03
CA HIS A 186 23.76 -2.87 14.90
C HIS A 186 22.25 -3.08 14.82
N PRO A 187 21.71 -3.46 13.66
CA PRO A 187 20.31 -3.85 13.59
C PRO A 187 20.04 -5.18 14.29
N ASP A 188 21.07 -6.03 14.36
CA ASP A 188 21.13 -7.28 15.11
C ASP A 188 22.60 -7.53 15.51
N TYR A 189 22.84 -7.77 16.80
CA TYR A 189 24.16 -8.08 17.33
C TYR A 189 24.69 -9.42 16.79
N ALA A 190 23.81 -10.38 16.49
CA ALA A 190 24.17 -11.69 15.93
C ALA A 190 24.36 -11.66 14.40
N GLY A 191 23.78 -10.69 13.71
CA GLY A 191 23.84 -10.58 12.25
C GLY A 191 25.24 -10.28 11.70
N ARG A 192 25.55 -10.74 10.49
CA ARG A 192 26.83 -10.50 9.81
C ARG A 192 27.02 -9.05 9.32
N TYR A 193 25.91 -8.35 9.07
CA TYR A 193 25.92 -7.02 8.47
C TYR A 193 25.59 -5.92 9.49
N VAL A 194 26.18 -4.74 9.31
CA VAL A 194 25.90 -3.53 10.11
C VAL A 194 25.53 -2.36 9.23
N PHE A 195 24.89 -1.37 9.85
CA PHE A 195 24.59 -0.10 9.23
C PHE A 195 25.65 0.93 9.59
N LYS A 196 26.48 1.23 8.59
CA LYS A 196 27.47 2.31 8.66
C LYS A 196 26.81 3.64 8.31
N VAL A 197 26.64 4.51 9.30
CA VAL A 197 26.15 5.88 9.06
C VAL A 197 27.11 6.64 8.16
N GLN A 198 26.56 7.27 7.13
CA GLN A 198 27.25 8.23 6.27
C GLN A 198 26.95 9.66 6.73
N HIS A 199 25.68 9.95 6.98
CA HIS A 199 25.16 11.27 7.31
C HIS A 199 23.99 11.15 8.28
N GLY A 200 23.83 12.15 9.15
CA GLY A 200 22.73 12.22 10.09
C GLY A 200 22.12 13.62 10.20
N TRP A 201 20.85 13.64 10.59
CA TRP A 201 20.03 14.84 10.82
C TRP A 201 19.25 14.70 12.12
N HIS A 202 18.94 15.84 12.74
CA HIS A 202 18.32 15.95 14.05
C HIS A 202 19.17 15.27 15.14
N GLY A 203 18.55 14.45 15.98
CA GLY A 203 19.21 13.70 17.03
C GLY A 203 20.20 12.67 16.49
N ASN A 204 21.12 12.28 17.35
CA ASN A 204 21.98 11.11 17.16
C ASN A 204 21.52 10.02 18.12
N VAL A 205 21.42 8.79 17.64
CA VAL A 205 21.16 7.62 18.50
C VAL A 205 22.39 6.73 18.50
N SER A 206 22.64 6.11 19.65
CA SER A 206 23.74 5.16 19.84
C SER A 206 23.40 3.75 19.38
N GLN A 207 22.11 3.41 19.23
CA GLN A 207 21.61 2.09 18.89
C GLN A 207 20.32 2.16 18.05
N PHE A 208 20.06 1.13 17.24
CA PHE A 208 18.80 0.94 16.52
C PHE A 208 18.03 -0.23 17.12
N LEU A 209 16.82 0.01 17.57
CA LEU A 209 15.97 -1.01 18.18
C LEU A 209 14.84 -1.41 17.22
N GLY A 210 14.57 -2.71 17.12
CA GLY A 210 13.40 -3.22 16.43
C GLY A 210 13.47 -3.17 14.89
N MET A 211 14.63 -3.44 14.29
CA MET A 211 14.68 -3.54 12.84
C MET A 211 13.98 -4.81 12.32
N HIS A 212 12.99 -4.66 11.43
CA HIS A 212 12.35 -5.78 10.74
C HIS A 212 13.06 -6.21 9.44
N ILE A 213 14.10 -5.50 8.99
CA ILE A 213 14.86 -5.83 7.78
C ILE A 213 15.98 -6.81 8.15
N TYR A 214 15.66 -8.10 8.27
CA TYR A 214 16.70 -9.12 8.33
C TYR A 214 17.35 -9.27 6.95
N VAL A 215 18.65 -9.02 6.85
CA VAL A 215 19.41 -9.24 5.60
C VAL A 215 20.16 -10.55 5.72
N ALA A 216 19.63 -11.60 5.11
CA ALA A 216 20.29 -12.89 5.01
C ALA A 216 21.49 -12.81 4.04
N ASP A 217 22.56 -13.56 4.32
CA ASP A 217 23.74 -13.67 3.43
C ASP A 217 23.36 -13.98 1.98
N LYS A 218 22.37 -14.85 1.75
CA LYS A 218 21.88 -15.24 0.41
C LYS A 218 21.15 -14.12 -0.36
N ASP A 219 20.72 -13.07 0.34
CA ASP A 219 19.89 -11.99 -0.23
C ASP A 219 20.60 -10.63 -0.20
N ILE A 220 21.85 -10.58 0.29
CA ILE A 220 22.64 -9.35 0.39
C ILE A 220 22.82 -8.66 -0.97
N ASP A 221 22.99 -9.42 -2.06
CA ASP A 221 23.18 -8.89 -3.41
C ASP A 221 21.89 -8.37 -4.04
N LYS A 222 20.75 -8.83 -3.55
CA LYS A 222 19.42 -8.32 -3.92
C LYS A 222 18.99 -7.14 -3.06
N THR A 223 19.66 -6.93 -1.92
CA THR A 223 19.32 -5.90 -0.96
C THR A 223 19.94 -4.56 -1.38
N THR A 224 19.18 -3.48 -1.23
CA THR A 224 19.72 -2.14 -1.46
C THR A 224 20.88 -1.88 -0.48
N LYS A 225 22.02 -1.42 -0.98
CA LYS A 225 23.21 -1.22 -0.13
C LYS A 225 23.16 0.05 0.71
N GLN A 226 22.21 0.95 0.45
CA GLN A 226 22.08 2.23 1.16
C GLN A 226 20.61 2.56 1.46
N TRP A 227 20.36 3.02 2.68
CA TRP A 227 19.03 3.30 3.21
C TRP A 227 18.99 4.62 3.96
N LEU A 228 17.89 5.35 3.83
CA LEU A 228 17.53 6.47 4.70
C LEU A 228 16.54 5.95 5.74
N ILE A 229 16.90 6.08 7.02
CA ILE A 229 16.14 5.52 8.14
C ILE A 229 15.69 6.64 9.07
N PHE A 230 14.49 6.49 9.62
CA PHE A 230 13.78 7.44 10.46
C PHE A 230 13.42 6.79 11.77
N LEU A 231 13.76 7.44 12.89
CA LEU A 231 13.70 6.84 14.22
C LEU A 231 12.95 7.72 15.20
N ASP A 232 12.28 7.09 16.16
CA ASP A 232 11.70 7.77 17.30
C ASP A 232 12.77 8.13 18.35
N LYS A 233 12.34 8.81 19.42
CA LYS A 233 13.21 9.23 20.54
C LYS A 233 13.85 8.08 21.32
N ASN A 234 13.32 6.87 21.19
CA ASN A 234 13.81 5.67 21.85
C ASN A 234 14.71 4.83 20.92
N GLY A 235 14.94 5.27 19.68
CA GLY A 235 15.71 4.53 18.68
C GLY A 235 14.92 3.45 17.95
N HIS A 236 13.59 3.44 18.03
CA HIS A 236 12.76 2.52 17.24
C HIS A 236 12.57 3.02 15.81
N PHE A 237 12.49 2.10 14.86
CA PHE A 237 12.20 2.42 13.47
C PHE A 237 10.78 2.96 13.28
N ILE A 238 10.67 4.17 12.73
CA ILE A 238 9.43 4.73 12.19
C ILE A 238 9.29 4.34 10.71
N LYS A 239 10.37 4.45 9.93
CA LYS A 239 10.39 4.14 8.50
C LYS A 239 11.82 3.88 8.00
N ALA A 240 11.96 3.03 6.99
CA ALA A 240 13.20 2.83 6.24
C ALA A 240 12.91 2.94 4.73
N ILE A 241 13.73 3.70 4.01
CA ILE A 241 13.54 3.98 2.58
C ILE A 241 14.85 3.69 1.84
N PRO A 242 14.84 2.89 0.75
CA PRO A 242 16.02 2.72 -0.08
C PRO A 242 16.52 4.07 -0.60
N ALA A 243 17.83 4.33 -0.57
CA ALA A 243 18.37 5.66 -0.89
C ALA A 243 17.99 6.16 -2.28
N TYR A 244 17.90 5.26 -3.27
CA TYR A 244 17.48 5.62 -4.64
C TYR A 244 16.01 6.10 -4.72
N LYS A 245 15.18 5.83 -3.72
CA LYS A 245 13.80 6.34 -3.59
C LYS A 245 13.70 7.53 -2.63
N ALA A 246 14.77 7.88 -1.92
CA ALA A 246 14.75 8.88 -0.85
C ALA A 246 15.09 10.32 -1.34
N GLY A 247 15.17 10.55 -2.65
CA GLY A 247 15.63 11.82 -3.22
C GLY A 247 14.91 13.06 -2.69
N ASP A 248 13.58 13.02 -2.60
CA ASP A 248 12.81 14.18 -2.10
C ASP A 248 12.89 14.38 -0.59
N HIS A 249 13.17 13.31 0.17
CA HIS A 249 13.45 13.41 1.60
C HIS A 249 14.81 14.08 1.83
N LEU A 250 15.84 13.64 1.09
CA LEU A 250 17.19 14.21 1.17
C LEU A 250 17.21 15.68 0.76
N LYS A 251 16.44 16.08 -0.26
CA LYS A 251 16.28 17.50 -0.63
C LYS A 251 15.70 18.35 0.50
N LYS A 252 14.74 17.81 1.26
CA LYS A 252 14.11 18.51 2.40
C LYS A 252 14.98 18.56 3.63
N LEU A 253 15.77 17.51 3.89
CA LEU A 253 16.73 17.43 5.00
C LEU A 253 17.93 18.36 4.82
N GLN A 254 18.20 18.83 3.60
CA GLN A 254 19.31 19.74 3.28
C GLN A 254 20.68 19.15 3.68
N GLN A 255 21.54 19.93 4.35
CA GLN A 255 22.87 19.50 4.75
C GLN A 255 22.80 18.61 6.00
N ALA A 256 23.65 17.60 6.04
CA ALA A 256 23.78 16.75 7.22
C ALA A 256 24.24 17.57 8.42
N GLU A 257 23.60 17.37 9.57
CA GLU A 257 23.93 18.04 10.83
C GLU A 257 25.10 17.33 11.54
N TRP A 258 25.27 16.03 11.29
CA TRP A 258 26.34 15.26 11.91
C TRP A 258 26.77 14.04 11.08
N ARG A 259 27.96 13.51 11.38
CA ARG A 259 28.51 12.28 10.81
C ARG A 259 29.56 11.66 11.75
N TYR A 260 29.93 10.42 11.48
CA TYR A 260 31.08 9.79 12.13
C TYR A 260 32.30 9.85 11.21
N ASP A 261 33.49 10.12 11.76
CA ASP A 261 34.74 9.97 11.02
C ASP A 261 35.22 8.52 10.92
N VAL A 262 36.38 8.29 10.30
CA VAL A 262 36.97 6.95 10.12
C VAL A 262 37.38 6.28 11.44
N HIS A 263 37.53 7.06 12.51
CA HIS A 263 37.81 6.61 13.88
C HIS A 263 36.53 6.43 14.69
N GLY A 264 35.38 6.83 14.15
CA GLY A 264 34.07 6.76 14.78
C GLY A 264 33.79 7.89 15.76
N ASN A 265 34.53 9.00 15.70
CA ASN A 265 34.18 10.19 16.48
C ASN A 265 33.00 10.91 15.82
N LEU A 266 32.07 11.40 16.65
CA LEU A 266 30.95 12.20 16.19
C LEU A 266 31.42 13.62 15.82
N HIS A 267 31.25 13.98 14.56
CA HIS A 267 31.42 15.33 14.05
C HIS A 267 30.05 15.97 13.87
N ARG A 268 29.83 17.15 14.46
CA ARG A 268 28.64 17.97 14.26
C ARG A 268 29.03 19.19 13.42
N ASN A 269 28.24 19.48 12.40
CA ASN A 269 28.43 20.62 11.51
C ASN A 269 27.79 21.88 12.08
#